data_AF-A0A0D6LT22-F1
#
_entry.id   AF-A0A0D6LT22-F1
#
_cell.length_a   1.000
_cell.length_b   1.000
_cell.length_c   1.000
_cell.angle_alpha   90.00
_cell.angle_beta   90.00
_cell.angle_gamma   90.00
#
_symmetry.space_group_name_H-M   'P 1'
#
loop_
_entity.id
_entity.type
_entity.pdbx_description
1 polymer ?
#
loop_
_entity_poly.entity_id
_entity_poly.type
_entity_poly.pdbx_seq_one_letter_code
_entity_poly.pdbx_strand_id
1 'polypeptide(L)'
;MSFDDCSIEADQEVDLKQDPNGLVDYPLKASKFGTLSHLSLHVQKNFGAEQTKVCYIGLRGEYQADFKQRVAIATYEARPMLKDHKGEIPDSVRHTLF
;
A
#
# COMPACT_ATOMS: atom_id res chain seq x y z
N MET A 1 -10.44 -6.79 -8.50
CA MET A 1 -10.21 -8.21 -8.78
C MET A 1 -11.52 -8.82 -9.23
N SER A 2 -11.56 -9.40 -10.42
CA SER A 2 -12.62 -10.30 -10.88
C SER A 2 -12.18 -11.76 -10.68
N PHE A 3 -13.05 -12.72 -10.99
CA PHE A 3 -12.69 -14.14 -10.95
C PHE A 3 -11.71 -14.55 -12.06
N ASP A 4 -11.66 -13.80 -13.16
CA ASP A 4 -10.69 -14.06 -14.24
C ASP A 4 -9.25 -13.78 -13.77
N ASP A 5 -9.10 -12.81 -12.87
CA ASP A 5 -7.81 -12.46 -12.26
C ASP A 5 -7.30 -13.54 -11.30
N CYS A 6 -8.14 -14.49 -10.84
CA CYS A 6 -7.75 -15.51 -9.86
C CYS A 6 -6.78 -16.58 -10.39
N SER A 7 -6.38 -16.49 -11.66
CA SER A 7 -5.35 -17.34 -12.27
C SER A 7 -3.92 -16.86 -12.00
N ILE A 8 -3.76 -15.64 -11.48
CA ILE A 8 -2.46 -15.09 -11.11
C ILE A 8 -1.98 -15.65 -9.76
N GLU A 9 -0.67 -15.62 -9.53
CA GLU A 9 -0.08 -16.03 -8.26
C GLU A 9 -0.58 -15.14 -7.12
N ALA A 10 -1.08 -15.76 -6.04
CA ALA A 10 -1.49 -15.04 -4.85
C ALA A 10 -0.26 -14.59 -4.05
N ASP A 11 -0.32 -13.39 -3.43
CA ASP A 11 0.75 -12.91 -2.55
C ASP A 11 1.02 -13.87 -1.36
N GLN A 12 -0.03 -14.56 -0.91
CA GLN A 12 0.05 -15.62 0.07
C GLN A 12 -1.13 -16.58 -0.05
N GLU A 13 -0.81 -17.88 0.02
CA GLU A 13 -1.78 -18.97 0.17
C GLU A 13 -1.72 -19.52 1.59
N VAL A 14 -2.88 -19.94 2.12
CA VAL A 14 -3.02 -20.44 3.48
C VAL A 14 -3.91 -21.66 3.47
N ASP A 15 -3.39 -22.77 4.01
CA ASP A 15 -4.18 -23.96 4.29
C ASP A 15 -4.96 -23.77 5.58
N LEU A 16 -6.26 -23.56 5.44
CA LEU A 16 -7.15 -23.43 6.58
C LEU A 16 -7.37 -24.79 7.27
N LYS A 17 -7.58 -24.75 8.58
CA LYS A 17 -8.07 -25.87 9.38
C LYS A 17 -9.55 -25.68 9.69
N GLN A 18 -10.26 -26.78 9.91
CA GLN A 18 -11.60 -26.74 10.48
C GLN A 18 -11.50 -26.20 11.91
N ASP A 19 -11.97 -24.97 12.10
CA ASP A 19 -11.92 -24.28 13.39
C ASP A 19 -13.28 -23.66 13.71
N PRO A 20 -14.17 -24.40 14.39
CA PRO A 20 -15.51 -23.92 14.74
C PRO A 20 -15.51 -22.71 15.66
N ASN A 21 -14.42 -22.48 16.41
CA ASN A 21 -14.33 -21.43 17.42
C ASN A 21 -13.53 -20.21 16.93
N GLY A 22 -12.89 -20.29 15.76
CA GLY A 22 -12.11 -19.19 15.19
C GLY A 22 -10.89 -18.79 16.05
N LEU A 23 -10.24 -19.76 16.69
CA LEU A 23 -9.08 -19.58 17.56
C LEU A 23 -7.74 -19.60 16.81
N VAL A 24 -7.72 -20.13 15.58
CA VAL A 24 -6.51 -20.27 14.79
C VAL A 24 -6.21 -18.97 14.03
N ASP A 25 -5.09 -18.37 14.38
CA ASP A 25 -4.55 -17.22 13.66
C ASP A 25 -3.62 -17.66 12.54
N TYR A 26 -3.81 -17.09 11.35
CA TYR A 26 -2.95 -17.32 10.20
C TYR A 26 -2.07 -16.09 9.95
N PRO A 27 -0.76 -16.16 10.25
CA PRO A 27 0.13 -15.00 10.11
C PRO A 27 0.34 -14.66 8.63
N LEU A 28 0.25 -13.35 8.33
CA LEU A 28 0.52 -12.83 6.99
C LEU A 28 1.99 -12.41 6.85
N LYS A 29 2.53 -12.51 5.64
CA LYS A 29 3.89 -12.04 5.31
C LYS A 29 3.96 -10.52 5.39
N ALA A 30 4.64 -9.98 6.40
CA ALA A 30 4.79 -8.54 6.57
C ALA A 30 5.37 -7.81 5.34
N SER A 31 6.25 -8.48 4.57
CA SER A 31 6.82 -7.94 3.33
C SER A 31 5.80 -7.72 2.20
N LYS A 32 4.65 -8.40 2.26
CA LYS A 32 3.57 -8.30 1.27
C LYS A 32 2.38 -7.49 1.79
N PHE A 33 2.08 -7.63 3.09
CA PHE A 33 0.88 -7.09 3.72
C PHE A 33 1.16 -5.89 4.65
N GLY A 34 2.31 -5.23 4.53
CA GLY A 34 2.72 -4.14 5.43
C GLY A 34 1.93 -2.84 5.29
N THR A 35 1.47 -2.50 4.08
CA THR A 35 0.64 -1.32 3.79
C THR A 35 -0.38 -1.68 2.74
N LEU A 36 -1.67 -1.73 3.12
CA LEU A 36 -2.75 -2.17 2.25
C LEU A 36 -3.91 -1.19 2.32
N SER A 37 -4.46 -0.84 1.16
CA SER A 37 -5.73 -0.12 1.05
C SER A 37 -6.88 -1.04 0.63
N HIS A 38 -6.57 -2.15 -0.05
CA HIS A 38 -7.54 -3.12 -0.55
C HIS A 38 -7.02 -4.53 -0.28
N LEU A 39 -7.91 -5.42 0.17
CA LEU A 39 -7.64 -6.83 0.41
C LEU A 39 -8.68 -7.66 -0.34
N SER A 40 -8.24 -8.71 -1.03
CA SER A 40 -9.12 -9.67 -1.70
C SER A 40 -8.79 -11.06 -1.20
N LEU A 41 -9.82 -11.84 -0.86
CA LEU A 41 -9.71 -13.19 -0.34
C LEU A 41 -10.42 -14.14 -1.30
N HIS A 42 -9.68 -15.10 -1.85
CA HIS A 42 -10.22 -16.10 -2.76
C HIS A 42 -10.24 -17.47 -2.08
N VAL A 43 -11.44 -18.02 -1.86
CA VAL A 43 -11.63 -19.34 -1.24
C VAL A 43 -11.80 -20.39 -2.33
N GLN A 44 -10.71 -21.09 -2.66
CA GLN A 44 -10.68 -22.02 -3.79
C GLN A 44 -11.37 -23.36 -3.49
N LYS A 45 -11.24 -23.86 -2.26
CA LYS A 45 -11.71 -25.20 -1.85
C LYS A 45 -12.20 -25.17 -0.41
N ASN A 46 -12.96 -26.19 -0.04
CA ASN A 46 -13.41 -26.43 1.32
C ASN A 46 -13.10 -27.88 1.75
N PHE A 47 -13.57 -28.27 2.93
CA PHE A 47 -13.30 -29.57 3.53
C PHE A 47 -14.26 -30.69 3.06
N GLY A 48 -14.64 -30.70 1.78
CA GLY A 48 -15.46 -31.76 1.18
C GLY A 48 -16.97 -31.55 1.29
N ALA A 49 -17.42 -30.34 1.62
CA ALA A 49 -18.84 -29.99 1.61
C ALA A 49 -19.24 -29.40 0.25
N GLU A 50 -20.52 -29.46 -0.10
CA GLU A 50 -21.01 -28.84 -1.36
C GLU A 50 -20.88 -27.32 -1.35
N GLN A 51 -21.06 -26.68 -0.19
CA GLN A 51 -21.02 -25.23 -0.05
C GLN A 51 -20.04 -24.80 1.04
N THR A 52 -19.36 -23.69 0.77
CA THR A 52 -18.45 -23.06 1.72
C THR A 52 -19.18 -21.94 2.45
N LYS A 53 -19.26 -22.03 3.77
CA LYS A 53 -19.84 -20.98 4.61
C LYS A 53 -18.76 -20.34 5.46
N VAL A 54 -18.54 -19.04 5.26
CA VAL A 54 -17.62 -18.23 6.06
C VAL A 54 -18.46 -17.38 7.02
N CYS A 55 -18.38 -17.67 8.32
CA CYS A 55 -19.17 -16.95 9.33
C CYS A 55 -18.49 -15.68 9.81
N TYR A 56 -17.16 -15.66 9.86
CA TYR A 56 -16.39 -14.56 10.41
C TYR A 56 -14.99 -14.48 9.78
N ILE A 57 -14.50 -13.27 9.55
CA ILE A 57 -13.13 -12.97 9.12
C ILE A 57 -12.59 -11.89 10.06
N GLY A 58 -11.63 -12.26 10.91
CA GLY A 58 -10.92 -11.33 11.77
C GLY A 58 -9.61 -10.90 11.12
N LEU A 59 -9.45 -9.60 10.85
CA LEU A 59 -8.18 -9.03 10.40
C LEU A 59 -7.48 -8.37 11.59
N ARG A 60 -6.27 -8.84 11.90
CA ARG A 60 -5.42 -8.23 12.94
C ARG A 60 -4.37 -7.34 12.29
N GLY A 61 -4.31 -6.11 12.73
CA GLY A 61 -3.35 -5.12 12.25
C GLY A 61 -3.63 -3.77 12.88
N GLU A 62 -2.80 -2.79 12.51
CA GLU A 62 -2.99 -1.40 12.92
C GLU A 62 -3.62 -0.61 11.79
N TYR A 63 -4.69 0.12 12.09
CA TYR A 63 -5.23 1.08 11.15
C TYR A 63 -4.31 2.29 11.05
N GLN A 64 -3.77 2.53 9.86
CA GLN A 64 -3.04 3.76 9.56
C GLN A 64 -4.01 4.72 8.87
N ALA A 65 -4.33 5.82 9.55
CA ALA A 65 -5.14 6.88 8.98
C ALA A 65 -4.42 7.49 7.77
N ASP A 66 -5.20 7.86 6.74
CA ASP A 66 -4.76 8.34 5.43
C ASP A 66 -3.36 8.97 5.46
N PHE A 67 -2.43 8.34 4.75
CA PHE A 67 -1.24 9.01 4.27
C PHE A 67 -1.75 10.09 3.32
N LYS A 68 -2.13 11.26 3.86
CA LYS A 68 -2.44 12.42 3.04
C LYS A 68 -1.22 12.65 2.20
N GLN A 69 -1.29 12.23 0.93
CA GLN A 69 -0.31 12.56 -0.07
C GLN A 69 -0.31 14.08 -0.06
N ARG A 70 0.67 14.67 0.64
CA ARG A 70 0.83 16.10 0.67
C ARG A 70 0.99 16.47 -0.79
N VAL A 71 0.07 17.28 -1.31
CA VAL A 71 0.21 17.83 -2.65
C VAL A 71 1.57 18.52 -2.63
N ALA A 72 2.53 17.98 -3.38
CA ALA A 72 3.81 18.62 -3.55
C ALA A 72 3.53 19.91 -4.31
N ILE A 73 3.55 21.05 -3.61
CA ILE A 73 3.46 22.36 -4.25
C ILE A 73 4.84 22.61 -4.86
N ALA A 74 4.97 22.29 -6.15
CA ALA A 74 6.16 22.62 -6.93
C ALA A 74 5.92 23.97 -7.60
N THR A 75 6.64 25.01 -7.15
CA THR A 75 6.69 26.29 -7.86
C THR A 75 7.77 26.19 -8.94
N TYR A 76 7.36 26.25 -10.21
CA TYR A 76 8.30 26.37 -11.32
C TYR A 76 8.62 27.86 -11.55
N GLU A 77 9.83 28.28 -11.23
CA GLU A 77 10.31 29.64 -11.47
C GLU A 77 11.18 29.68 -12.73
N ALA A 78 10.95 30.67 -13.60
CA ALA A 78 11.78 30.88 -14.79
C ALA A 78 13.15 31.49 -14.46
N ARG A 79 13.35 31.96 -13.22
CA ARG A 79 14.60 32.56 -12.72
C ARG A 79 14.85 32.09 -11.28
N PRO A 80 16.13 31.93 -10.87
CA PRO A 80 16.44 31.48 -9.52
C PRO A 80 16.07 32.53 -8.46
N MET A 81 15.47 32.07 -7.35
CA MET A 81 15.23 32.91 -6.18
C MET A 81 16.54 33.16 -5.42
N LEU A 82 17.20 34.29 -5.70
CA LEU A 82 18.49 34.66 -5.09
C LEU A 82 18.48 34.65 -3.55
N LYS A 83 17.31 34.83 -2.92
CA LYS A 83 17.12 34.78 -1.46
C LYS A 83 17.31 33.40 -0.84
N ASP A 84 17.07 32.33 -1.61
CA ASP A 84 17.21 30.94 -1.13
C ASP A 84 18.64 30.40 -1.24
N HIS A 85 19.51 31.15 -1.92
CA HIS A 85 20.91 30.77 -2.09
C HIS A 85 21.72 31.30 -0.91
N LYS A 86 22.06 30.41 0.04
CA LYS A 86 22.83 30.75 1.26
C LYS A 86 24.35 30.91 1.03
N GLY A 87 24.81 30.76 -0.22
CA GLY A 87 26.22 30.90 -0.60
C GLY A 87 26.50 32.23 -1.29
N GLU A 88 27.76 32.66 -1.30
CA GLU A 88 28.21 33.79 -2.12
C GLU A 88 27.96 33.47 -3.59
N ILE A 89 27.12 34.28 -4.24
CA ILE A 89 26.83 34.16 -5.67
C ILE A 89 28.08 34.64 -6.41
N PRO A 90 28.77 33.79 -7.20
CA PRO A 90 29.94 34.21 -7.95
C PRO A 90 29.57 35.36 -8.91
N ASP A 91 30.37 36.43 -8.91
CA ASP A 91 30.12 37.61 -9.75
C ASP A 91 30.06 37.31 -11.25
N SER A 92 30.56 36.15 -11.69
CA SER A 92 30.50 35.67 -13.08
C SER A 92 29.09 35.40 -13.60
N VAL A 93 28.06 35.39 -12.75
CA VAL A 93 26.66 35.12 -13.13
C VAL A 93 25.80 36.41 -13.16
N ARG A 94 26.37 37.56 -12.79
CA ARG A 94 25.66 38.86 -12.85
C ARG A 94 25.71 39.44 -14.26
N HIS A 95 24.88 38.93 -15.16
CA HIS A 95 24.52 39.70 -16.36
C HIS A 95 23.56 40.82 -15.95
N THR A 96 24.08 42.01 -15.70
CA THR A 96 23.27 43.25 -15.69
C THR A 96 22.74 43.51 -17.09
N LEU A 97 21.45 43.25 -17.29
CA LEU A 97 20.70 43.76 -18.42
C LEU A 97 20.06 45.08 -17.98
N PHE A 98 20.41 46.15 -18.70
CA PHE A 98 19.52 47.30 -18.85
C PHE A 98 18.23 46.85 -19.55
#